data_AF-A0A354LZB7-F1
#
_entry.id   AF-A0A354LZB7-F1
#
_cell.length_a   1.000
_cell.length_b   1.000
_cell.length_c   1.000
_cell.angle_alpha   90.00
_cell.angle_beta   90.00
_cell.angle_gamma   90.00
#
_symmetry.space_group_name_H-M   'P 1'
#
loop_
_entity.id
_entity.type
_entity.pdbx_description
1 polymer ?
#
loop_
_entity_poly.entity_id
_entity_poly.type
_entity_poly.pdbx_seq_one_letter_code
_entity_poly.pdbx_strand_id
1 'polypeptide(L)'
;MFFLFDKFSRLSLPDEEEEAMRSKRSLISETLALLYESEGDLQALSSGHVRNSRHYRQTFDKMYRNLDSLKQLVTDTLQKQRMDSIIVLLTEKESNSLAWLRLRRNADVGNLYEQNIQREITRRDSVVKSVQIRKKIVVKQDTLTVRNPRKSFFKRLADAFSTRKEDENTVYSQSQQLITDTVVQPYNAADTIANIFSDIQYAVFDQQKELQNRVTRRSEALRYNNQILLVKINNLVRAFEQEELDRSLAR
;
A
#
# COMPACT_ATOMS: atom_id res chain seq x y z
N MET A 1 1.03 -74.23 -31.60
CA MET A 1 1.11 -72.84 -32.08
C MET A 1 0.26 -71.87 -31.24
N PHE A 2 0.11 -72.10 -29.92
CA PHE A 2 -0.68 -71.24 -29.01
C PHE A 2 0.17 -70.55 -27.92
N PHE A 3 1.39 -71.03 -27.66
CA PHE A 3 2.29 -70.45 -26.64
C PHE A 3 3.02 -69.17 -27.09
N LEU A 4 3.11 -68.93 -28.40
CA LEU A 4 3.73 -67.71 -28.94
C LEU A 4 2.76 -66.52 -28.91
N PHE A 5 1.45 -66.76 -28.92
CA PHE A 5 0.45 -65.70 -28.90
C PHE A 5 0.32 -65.10 -27.49
N ASP A 6 0.25 -65.91 -26.43
CA ASP A 6 0.19 -65.42 -25.05
C ASP A 6 1.43 -64.59 -24.65
N LYS A 7 2.62 -64.98 -25.13
CA LYS A 7 3.85 -64.19 -24.93
C LYS A 7 3.87 -62.88 -25.70
N PHE A 8 3.31 -62.83 -26.92
CA PHE A 8 3.19 -61.58 -27.68
C PHE A 8 2.08 -60.67 -27.13
N SER A 9 0.99 -61.23 -26.59
CA SER A 9 -0.08 -60.46 -25.95
C SER A 9 0.40 -59.74 -24.69
N ARG A 10 1.31 -60.36 -23.92
CA ARG A 10 1.98 -59.73 -22.76
C ARG A 10 3.00 -58.65 -23.15
N LEU A 11 3.50 -58.66 -24.38
CA LEU A 11 4.37 -57.60 -24.93
C LEU A 11 3.58 -56.42 -25.52
N SER A 12 2.27 -56.58 -25.75
CA SER A 12 1.42 -55.56 -26.40
C SER A 12 0.58 -54.72 -25.43
N LEU A 13 0.55 -55.07 -24.14
CA LEU A 13 -0.06 -54.27 -23.09
C LEU A 13 1.08 -53.65 -22.28
N PRO A 14 1.11 -52.33 -22.05
CA PRO A 14 2.09 -51.77 -21.15
C PRO A 14 1.88 -52.42 -19.77
N ASP A 15 2.95 -52.96 -19.21
CA ASP A 15 2.90 -53.52 -17.85
C ASP A 15 2.44 -52.41 -16.88
N GLU A 16 1.64 -52.71 -15.86
CA GLU A 16 1.16 -51.69 -14.89
C GLU A 16 2.32 -50.87 -14.29
N GLU A 17 3.48 -51.52 -14.17
CA GLU A 17 4.73 -50.92 -13.73
C GLU A 17 5.33 -49.93 -14.75
N GLU A 18 5.23 -50.23 -16.05
CA GLU A 18 5.69 -49.35 -17.12
C GLU A 18 4.78 -48.12 -17.24
N GLU A 19 3.47 -48.28 -17.06
CA GLU A 19 2.53 -47.16 -16.97
C GLU A 19 2.85 -46.25 -15.78
N ALA A 20 3.09 -46.82 -14.59
CA ALA A 20 3.49 -46.06 -13.41
C ALA A 20 4.80 -45.29 -13.63
N MET A 21 5.79 -45.91 -14.26
CA MET A 21 7.05 -45.26 -14.66
C MET A 21 6.83 -44.09 -15.62
N ARG A 22 5.99 -44.27 -16.64
CA ARG A 22 5.64 -43.19 -17.59
C ARG A 22 4.94 -42.03 -16.89
N SER A 23 3.99 -42.32 -16.00
CA SER A 23 3.30 -41.30 -15.20
C SER A 23 4.26 -40.52 -14.32
N LYS A 24 5.19 -41.18 -13.61
CA LYS A 24 6.23 -40.51 -12.82
C LYS A 24 7.06 -39.56 -13.67
N ARG A 25 7.59 -40.02 -14.82
CA ARG A 25 8.40 -39.21 -15.74
C ARG A 25 7.64 -38.00 -16.26
N SER A 26 6.37 -38.18 -16.62
CA SER A 26 5.50 -37.08 -17.06
C SER A 26 5.33 -36.00 -15.98
N LEU A 27 5.02 -36.39 -14.75
CA LEU A 27 4.83 -35.47 -13.63
C LEU A 27 6.10 -34.68 -13.30
N ILE A 28 7.27 -35.33 -13.35
CA ILE A 28 8.57 -34.69 -13.12
C ILE A 28 8.87 -33.66 -14.22
N SER A 29 8.73 -34.06 -15.48
CA SER A 29 8.98 -33.19 -16.63
C SER A 29 8.06 -31.98 -16.63
N GLU A 30 6.78 -32.18 -16.34
CA GLU A 30 5.81 -31.10 -16.22
C GLU A 30 6.15 -30.17 -15.04
N THR A 31 6.57 -30.71 -13.90
CA THR A 31 7.02 -29.90 -12.75
C THR A 31 8.24 -29.03 -13.10
N LEU A 32 9.19 -29.57 -13.86
CA LEU A 32 10.34 -28.81 -14.37
C LEU A 32 9.90 -27.70 -15.34
N ALA A 33 8.98 -28.00 -16.26
CA ALA A 33 8.47 -27.02 -17.20
C ALA A 33 7.75 -25.86 -16.49
N LEU A 34 6.88 -26.17 -15.53
CA LEU A 34 6.17 -25.19 -14.70
C LEU A 34 7.14 -24.33 -13.87
N LEU A 35 8.25 -24.91 -13.39
CA LEU A 35 9.28 -24.16 -12.68
C LEU A 35 9.88 -23.07 -13.58
N TYR A 36 10.22 -23.38 -14.83
CA TYR A 36 10.72 -22.38 -15.79
C TYR A 36 9.66 -21.36 -16.18
N GLU A 37 8.41 -21.79 -16.37
CA GLU A 37 7.27 -20.91 -16.64
C GLU A 37 7.07 -19.88 -15.51
N SER A 38 7.21 -20.31 -14.25
CA SER A 38 7.12 -19.43 -13.09
C SER A 38 8.17 -18.31 -13.10
N GLU A 39 9.36 -18.54 -13.66
CA GLU A 39 10.38 -17.50 -13.79
C GLU A 39 10.03 -16.48 -14.87
N GLY A 40 9.49 -16.94 -16.00
CA GLY A 40 8.97 -16.06 -17.05
C GLY A 40 7.83 -15.17 -16.55
N ASP A 41 6.90 -15.77 -15.79
CA ASP A 41 5.80 -15.04 -15.14
C ASP A 41 6.30 -14.00 -14.14
N LEU A 42 7.29 -14.34 -13.31
CA LEU A 42 7.87 -13.40 -12.34
C LEU A 42 8.54 -12.22 -13.04
N GLN A 43 9.22 -12.45 -14.16
CA GLN A 43 9.77 -11.37 -14.98
C GLN A 43 8.68 -10.48 -15.57
N ALA A 44 7.61 -11.04 -16.12
CA ALA A 44 6.50 -10.24 -16.63
C ALA A 44 5.83 -9.40 -15.53
N LEU A 45 5.64 -9.99 -14.34
CA LEU A 45 5.17 -9.30 -13.14
C LEU A 45 6.14 -8.20 -12.69
N SER A 46 7.45 -8.43 -12.83
CA SER A 46 8.49 -7.43 -12.61
C SER A 46 8.43 -6.27 -13.60
N SER A 47 7.74 -6.41 -14.72
CA SER A 47 7.53 -5.32 -15.69
C SER A 47 6.17 -4.64 -15.54
N GLY A 48 5.35 -5.04 -14.55
CA GLY A 48 4.05 -4.42 -14.25
C GLY A 48 2.84 -5.12 -14.89
N HIS A 49 3.01 -6.30 -15.50
CA HIS A 49 1.90 -7.04 -16.11
C HIS A 49 1.03 -7.76 -15.07
N VAL A 50 -0.01 -7.09 -14.58
CA VAL A 50 -0.88 -7.56 -13.47
C VAL A 50 -1.65 -8.85 -13.80
N ARG A 51 -1.98 -9.09 -15.08
CA ARG A 51 -2.70 -10.29 -15.55
C ARG A 51 -1.97 -11.59 -15.19
N ASN A 52 -0.65 -11.55 -15.05
CA ASN A 52 0.16 -12.75 -14.81
C ASN A 52 0.18 -13.16 -13.33
N SER A 53 -0.42 -12.39 -12.42
CA SER A 53 -0.38 -12.70 -10.98
C SER A 53 -1.23 -13.91 -10.61
N ARG A 54 -2.37 -14.08 -11.29
CA ARG A 54 -3.24 -15.25 -11.14
C ARG A 54 -2.58 -16.48 -11.76
N HIS A 55 -2.04 -16.32 -12.96
CA HIS A 55 -1.33 -17.37 -13.67
C HIS A 55 -0.14 -17.89 -12.86
N TYR A 56 0.69 -17.00 -12.32
CA TYR A 56 1.82 -17.35 -11.46
C TYR A 56 1.43 -18.26 -10.29
N ARG A 57 0.37 -17.93 -9.55
CA ARG A 57 -0.11 -18.80 -8.46
C ARG A 57 -0.63 -20.14 -8.96
N GLN A 58 -1.37 -20.13 -10.07
CA GLN A 58 -1.87 -21.36 -10.68
C GLN A 58 -0.74 -22.29 -11.13
N THR A 59 0.40 -21.74 -11.58
CA THR A 59 1.60 -22.49 -11.92
C THR A 59 2.17 -23.21 -10.68
N PHE A 60 2.24 -22.52 -9.53
CA PHE A 60 2.62 -23.15 -8.26
C PHE A 60 1.62 -24.21 -7.80
N ASP A 61 0.32 -23.93 -7.86
CA ASP A 61 -0.74 -24.90 -7.53
C ASP A 61 -0.66 -26.18 -8.38
N LYS A 62 -0.28 -26.06 -9.65
CA LYS A 62 -0.02 -27.22 -10.51
C LYS A 62 1.24 -27.98 -10.08
N MET A 63 2.34 -27.29 -9.79
CA MET A 63 3.57 -27.92 -9.30
C MET A 63 3.32 -28.71 -8.01
N TYR A 64 2.58 -28.15 -7.05
CA TYR A 64 2.24 -28.85 -5.81
C TYR A 64 1.41 -30.12 -6.07
N ARG A 65 0.39 -30.03 -6.94
CA ARG A 65 -0.41 -31.20 -7.33
C ARG A 65 0.40 -32.28 -8.03
N ASN A 66 1.34 -31.90 -8.89
CA ASN A 66 2.21 -32.85 -9.56
C ASN A 66 3.14 -33.57 -8.57
N LEU A 67 3.69 -32.83 -7.60
CA LEU A 67 4.50 -33.41 -6.53
C LEU A 67 3.67 -34.31 -5.61
N ASP A 68 2.46 -33.92 -5.23
CA ASP A 68 1.58 -34.78 -4.43
C ASP A 68 1.22 -36.07 -5.16
N SER A 69 0.91 -35.98 -6.45
CA SER A 69 0.63 -37.15 -7.31
C SER A 69 1.85 -38.06 -7.42
N LEU A 70 3.04 -37.48 -7.61
CA LEU A 70 4.30 -38.22 -7.64
C LEU A 70 4.56 -38.93 -6.30
N LYS A 71 4.12 -38.34 -5.17
CA LYS A 71 4.38 -38.86 -3.82
C LYS A 71 3.61 -40.15 -3.57
N GLN A 72 2.44 -40.27 -4.19
CA GLN A 72 1.58 -41.45 -4.17
C GLN A 72 2.15 -42.60 -5.01
N LEU A 73 2.85 -42.28 -6.11
CA LEU A 73 3.48 -43.25 -7.00
C LEU A 73 4.84 -43.77 -6.49
N VAL A 74 5.42 -43.07 -5.52
CA VAL A 74 6.72 -43.41 -4.93
C VAL A 74 6.53 -44.23 -3.66
N THR A 75 7.27 -45.33 -3.53
CA THR A 75 7.29 -46.14 -2.30
C THR A 75 8.47 -45.83 -1.40
N ASP A 76 9.59 -45.39 -1.97
CA ASP A 76 10.82 -45.13 -1.23
C ASP A 76 10.74 -43.90 -0.33
N THR A 77 11.27 -44.05 0.88
CA THR A 77 11.30 -43.03 1.91
C THR A 77 12.23 -41.88 1.54
N LEU A 78 13.39 -42.17 0.93
CA LEU A 78 14.35 -41.12 0.55
C LEU A 78 13.77 -40.23 -0.55
N GLN A 79 13.19 -40.84 -1.59
CA GLN A 79 12.50 -40.11 -2.65
C GLN A 79 11.35 -39.23 -2.10
N LYS A 80 10.53 -39.72 -1.15
CA LYS A 80 9.50 -38.90 -0.48
C LYS A 80 10.08 -37.69 0.26
N GLN A 81 11.19 -37.88 0.99
CA GLN A 81 11.85 -36.79 1.71
C GLN A 81 12.44 -35.73 0.77
N ARG A 82 12.96 -36.13 -0.40
CA ARG A 82 13.43 -35.19 -1.43
C ARG A 82 12.28 -34.34 -1.95
N MET A 83 11.13 -34.95 -2.18
CA MET A 83 9.93 -34.22 -2.61
C MET A 83 9.45 -33.24 -1.57
N ASP A 84 9.45 -33.62 -0.28
CA ASP A 84 9.14 -32.70 0.81
C ASP A 84 10.11 -31.51 0.83
N SER A 85 11.40 -31.75 0.56
CA SER A 85 12.39 -30.68 0.40
C SER A 85 12.07 -29.77 -0.78
N ILE A 86 11.66 -30.33 -1.94
CA ILE A 86 11.25 -29.54 -3.11
C ILE A 86 10.03 -28.67 -2.77
N ILE A 87 9.01 -29.23 -2.09
CA ILE A 87 7.79 -28.49 -1.70
C ILE A 87 8.14 -27.30 -0.80
N VAL A 88 9.02 -27.49 0.19
CA VAL A 88 9.48 -26.41 1.08
C VAL A 88 10.17 -25.31 0.26
N LEU A 89 11.09 -25.67 -0.64
CA LEU A 89 11.82 -24.70 -1.45
C LEU A 89 10.90 -23.94 -2.42
N LEU A 90 9.89 -24.61 -3.00
CA LEU A 90 8.88 -23.97 -3.84
C LEU A 90 8.01 -22.99 -3.04
N THR A 91 7.59 -23.39 -1.84
CA THR A 91 6.79 -22.55 -0.93
C THR A 91 7.56 -21.28 -0.55
N GLU A 92 8.84 -21.42 -0.20
CA GLU A 92 9.72 -20.28 0.08
C GLU A 92 9.87 -19.36 -1.13
N LYS A 93 10.10 -19.95 -2.32
CA LYS A 93 10.22 -19.19 -3.57
C LYS A 93 8.95 -18.38 -3.86
N GLU A 94 7.78 -19.00 -3.76
CA GLU A 94 6.49 -18.34 -4.02
C GLU A 94 6.27 -17.18 -3.04
N SER A 95 6.43 -17.44 -1.73
CA SER A 95 6.23 -16.45 -0.67
C SER A 95 7.17 -15.25 -0.84
N ASN A 96 8.46 -15.50 -1.08
CA ASN A 96 9.46 -14.47 -1.28
C ASN A 96 9.16 -13.59 -2.51
N SER A 97 8.73 -14.22 -3.61
CA SER A 97 8.38 -13.53 -4.85
C SER A 97 7.14 -12.65 -4.66
N LEU A 98 6.09 -13.17 -4.00
CA LEU A 98 4.87 -12.40 -3.69
C LEU A 98 5.15 -11.24 -2.73
N ALA A 99 5.99 -11.44 -1.71
CA ALA A 99 6.37 -10.39 -0.77
C ALA A 99 7.12 -9.24 -1.47
N TRP A 100 8.00 -9.57 -2.41
CA TRP A 100 8.69 -8.57 -3.23
C TRP A 100 7.74 -7.80 -4.15
N LEU A 101 6.78 -8.47 -4.80
CA LEU A 101 5.75 -7.80 -5.62
C LEU A 101 4.91 -6.82 -4.80
N ARG A 102 4.55 -7.16 -3.56
CA ARG A 102 3.85 -6.25 -2.65
C ARG A 102 4.69 -5.04 -2.29
N LEU A 103 5.97 -5.25 -1.93
CA LEU A 103 6.89 -4.14 -1.63
C LEU A 103 6.98 -3.17 -2.80
N ARG A 104 7.10 -3.71 -4.03
CA ARG A 104 7.19 -2.90 -5.24
C ARG A 104 5.91 -2.12 -5.52
N ARG A 105 4.73 -2.71 -5.31
CA ARG A 105 3.44 -2.01 -5.44
C ARG A 105 3.31 -0.88 -4.42
N ASN A 106 3.75 -1.11 -3.19
CA ASN A 106 3.70 -0.09 -2.14
C ASN A 106 4.71 1.06 -2.35
N ALA A 107 5.73 0.84 -3.20
CA ALA A 107 6.64 1.89 -3.64
C ALA A 107 6.06 2.77 -4.76
N ASP A 108 4.79 2.57 -5.15
CA ASP A 108 4.10 3.41 -6.10
C ASP A 108 3.88 4.84 -5.55
N VAL A 109 4.19 5.83 -6.38
CA VAL A 109 4.22 7.25 -5.99
C VAL A 109 2.85 7.75 -5.56
N GLY A 110 1.77 7.25 -6.18
CA GLY A 110 0.39 7.60 -5.81
C GLY A 110 0.06 7.25 -4.35
N ASN A 111 0.44 6.05 -3.91
CA ASN A 111 0.26 5.62 -2.52
C ASN A 111 1.04 6.49 -1.54
N LEU A 112 2.23 6.95 -1.92
CA LEU A 112 3.03 7.84 -1.06
C LEU A 112 2.35 9.20 -0.89
N TYR A 113 1.84 9.80 -1.97
CA TYR A 113 1.10 11.06 -1.87
C TYR A 113 -0.13 10.92 -0.97
N GLU A 114 -0.95 9.88 -1.16
CA GLU A 114 -2.14 9.63 -0.33
C GLU A 114 -1.80 9.54 1.16
N GLN A 115 -0.76 8.77 1.51
CA GLN A 115 -0.32 8.61 2.90
C GLN A 115 0.21 9.91 3.51
N ASN A 116 0.98 10.69 2.76
CA ASN A 116 1.54 11.96 3.26
C ASN A 116 0.45 13.03 3.40
N ILE A 117 -0.50 13.10 2.46
CA ILE A 117 -1.68 14.00 2.57
C ILE A 117 -2.49 13.64 3.82
N GLN A 118 -2.81 12.36 4.03
CA GLN A 118 -3.60 11.94 5.19
C GLN A 118 -2.89 12.24 6.52
N ARG A 119 -1.56 12.09 6.55
CA ARG A 119 -0.73 12.46 7.71
C ARG A 119 -0.81 13.95 8.01
N GLU A 120 -0.73 14.78 6.97
CA GLU A 120 -0.82 16.25 7.11
C GLU A 120 -2.22 16.72 7.56
N ILE A 121 -3.28 16.09 7.06
CA ILE A 121 -4.66 16.34 7.54
C ILE A 121 -4.75 16.02 9.04
N THR A 122 -4.31 14.83 9.44
CA THR A 122 -4.38 14.36 10.84
C THR A 122 -3.56 15.25 11.79
N ARG A 123 -2.37 15.68 11.35
CA ARG A 123 -1.49 16.59 12.12
C ARG A 123 -2.15 17.94 12.39
N ARG A 124 -3.08 18.38 11.55
CA ARG A 124 -3.68 19.72 11.63
C ARG A 124 -5.04 19.71 12.27
N ASP A 125 -5.82 18.65 12.12
CA ASP A 125 -7.05 18.46 12.89
C ASP A 125 -6.77 18.44 14.41
N SER A 126 -5.59 18.03 14.82
CA SER A 126 -5.14 18.13 16.22
C SER A 126 -4.76 19.57 16.63
N VAL A 127 -4.21 20.38 15.73
CA VAL A 127 -3.81 21.78 15.99
C VAL A 127 -5.01 22.73 16.00
N VAL A 128 -6.01 22.53 15.13
CA VAL A 128 -7.22 23.38 15.05
C VAL A 128 -7.99 23.37 16.38
N LYS A 129 -7.95 22.27 17.14
CA LYS A 129 -8.53 22.20 18.51
C LYS A 129 -7.87 23.15 19.51
N SER A 130 -6.70 23.73 19.21
CA SER A 130 -5.90 24.54 20.15
C SER A 130 -5.95 26.05 19.91
N VAL A 131 -6.67 26.53 18.87
CA VAL A 131 -6.71 27.96 18.54
C VAL A 131 -7.49 28.74 19.62
N GLN A 132 -6.79 29.64 20.34
CA GLN A 132 -7.38 30.49 21.36
C GLN A 132 -8.13 31.67 20.73
N ILE A 133 -9.46 31.64 20.78
CA ILE A 133 -10.31 32.79 20.45
C ILE A 133 -10.26 33.78 21.63
N ARG A 134 -9.91 35.05 21.38
CA ARG A 134 -9.94 36.10 22.41
C ARG A 134 -11.10 37.06 22.15
N LYS A 135 -11.86 37.34 23.20
CA LYS A 135 -12.97 38.30 23.21
C LYS A 135 -12.43 39.72 23.03
N LYS A 136 -12.83 40.43 21.97
CA LYS A 136 -12.51 41.85 21.77
C LYS A 136 -13.71 42.69 22.17
N ILE A 137 -13.52 43.60 23.14
CA ILE A 137 -14.56 44.53 23.58
C ILE A 137 -14.24 45.89 22.95
N VAL A 138 -15.10 46.35 22.05
CA VAL A 138 -15.00 47.70 21.45
C VAL A 138 -16.07 48.56 22.10
N VAL A 139 -15.64 49.60 22.84
CA VAL A 139 -16.55 50.59 23.42
C VAL A 139 -16.63 51.77 22.47
N LYS A 140 -17.80 51.98 21.86
CA LYS A 140 -18.09 53.20 21.11
C LYS A 140 -18.84 54.16 22.03
N GLN A 141 -18.33 55.38 22.14
CA GLN A 141 -18.96 56.44 22.92
C GLN A 141 -19.33 57.56 21.97
N ASP A 142 -20.63 57.69 21.71
CA ASP A 142 -21.15 58.79 20.90
C ASP A 142 -21.63 59.89 21.84
N THR A 143 -21.18 61.11 21.58
CA THR A 143 -21.58 62.30 22.35
C THR A 143 -22.38 63.20 21.43
N LEU A 144 -23.69 63.28 21.67
CA LEU A 144 -24.56 64.18 20.91
C LEU A 144 -24.65 65.51 21.65
N THR A 145 -24.09 66.56 21.04
CA THR A 145 -24.23 67.93 21.54
C THR A 145 -25.42 68.59 20.88
N VAL A 146 -26.53 68.71 21.60
CA VAL A 146 -27.72 69.43 21.13
C VAL A 146 -27.43 70.93 21.23
N ARG A 147 -27.23 71.60 20.09
CA ARG A 147 -27.04 73.05 20.04
C ARG A 147 -28.40 73.74 20.09
N ASN A 148 -28.70 74.39 21.21
CA ASN A 148 -29.94 75.15 21.33
C ASN A 148 -30.00 76.28 20.28
N PRO A 149 -31.16 76.48 19.61
CA PRO A 149 -31.31 77.54 18.61
C PRO A 149 -31.13 78.92 19.24
N ARG A 150 -30.46 79.83 18.51
CA ARG A 150 -30.20 81.20 18.99
C ARG A 150 -31.53 81.92 19.27
N LYS A 151 -31.75 82.31 20.52
CA LYS A 151 -32.96 83.04 20.94
C LYS A 151 -32.99 84.44 20.29
N SER A 152 -34.12 84.80 19.67
CA SER A 152 -34.37 86.13 19.10
C SER A 152 -34.31 87.23 20.17
N PHE A 153 -33.99 88.46 19.77
CA PHE A 153 -33.74 89.62 20.64
C PHE A 153 -34.85 89.85 21.68
N PHE A 154 -36.11 89.74 21.27
CA PHE A 154 -37.27 89.90 22.17
C PHE A 154 -37.41 88.75 23.19
N LYS A 155 -37.01 87.54 22.81
CA LYS A 155 -37.05 86.37 23.69
C LYS A 155 -35.97 86.44 24.77
N ARG A 156 -34.81 87.06 24.45
CA ARG A 156 -33.75 87.39 25.42
C ARG A 156 -34.17 88.46 26.42
N LEU A 157 -34.91 89.47 25.95
CA LEU A 157 -35.48 90.51 26.81
C LEU A 157 -36.52 89.93 27.77
N ALA A 158 -37.42 89.06 27.28
CA ALA A 158 -38.38 88.36 28.13
C ALA A 158 -37.71 87.46 29.18
N ASP A 159 -36.67 86.70 28.77
CA ASP A 159 -35.93 85.81 29.67
C ASP A 159 -35.17 86.58 30.77
N ALA A 160 -34.69 87.81 30.49
CA ALA A 160 -33.98 88.66 31.47
C ALA A 160 -34.88 89.16 32.62
N PHE A 161 -36.19 89.16 32.42
CA PHE A 161 -37.19 89.54 33.44
C PHE A 161 -37.92 88.34 34.03
N SER A 162 -37.67 87.12 33.53
CA SER A 162 -38.21 85.88 34.09
C SER A 162 -37.19 85.24 35.03
N THR A 163 -37.53 85.04 36.28
CA THR A 163 -36.65 84.33 37.21
C THR A 163 -36.64 82.83 36.90
N ARG A 164 -35.42 82.34 36.60
CA ARG A 164 -35.00 80.93 36.63
C ARG A 164 -35.39 80.09 35.41
N LYS A 165 -34.44 79.91 34.49
CA LYS A 165 -34.19 78.65 33.77
C LYS A 165 -32.68 78.56 33.50
N GLU A 166 -32.02 77.60 34.15
CA GLU A 166 -30.63 77.27 33.86
C GLU A 166 -30.55 76.77 32.41
N ASP A 167 -29.60 77.30 31.64
CA ASP A 167 -29.32 76.81 30.29
C ASP A 167 -28.66 75.42 30.41
N GLU A 168 -29.48 74.39 30.65
CA GLU A 168 -29.05 73.00 30.65
C GLU A 168 -28.69 72.58 29.21
N ASN A 169 -27.40 72.61 28.89
CA ASN A 169 -26.86 71.82 27.79
C ASN A 169 -26.86 70.35 28.23
N THR A 170 -27.97 69.63 27.99
CA THR A 170 -28.04 68.20 28.32
C THR A 170 -27.16 67.41 27.36
N VAL A 171 -26.01 66.92 27.85
CA VAL A 171 -25.13 66.02 27.09
C VAL A 171 -25.61 64.59 27.30
N TYR A 172 -26.17 63.97 26.27
CA TYR A 172 -26.45 62.53 26.28
C TYR A 172 -25.18 61.79 25.86
N SER A 173 -24.60 61.02 26.79
CA SER A 173 -23.53 60.08 26.48
C SER A 173 -24.11 58.67 26.47
N GLN A 174 -24.11 58.03 25.30
CA GLN A 174 -24.50 56.63 25.17
C GLN A 174 -23.24 55.81 24.84
N SER A 175 -22.85 54.93 25.76
CA SER A 175 -21.78 53.96 25.52
C SER A 175 -22.38 52.65 25.02
N GLN A 176 -22.00 52.23 23.81
CA GLN A 176 -22.35 50.91 23.29
C GLN A 176 -21.12 50.00 23.39
N GLN A 177 -21.26 48.86 24.07
CA GLN A 177 -20.24 47.82 24.12
C GLN A 177 -20.53 46.80 23.02
N LEU A 178 -19.69 46.78 21.99
CA LEU A 178 -19.72 45.75 20.96
C LEU A 178 -18.72 44.66 21.36
N ILE A 179 -19.25 43.53 21.81
CA ILE A 179 -18.47 42.31 22.05
C ILE A 179 -18.37 41.59 20.71
N THR A 180 -17.17 41.53 20.15
CA THR A 180 -16.90 40.77 18.92
C THR A 180 -15.75 39.81 19.18
N ASP A 181 -15.97 38.53 18.89
CA ASP A 181 -14.91 37.54 18.95
C ASP A 181 -14.03 37.73 17.73
N THR A 182 -12.75 38.06 17.94
CA THR A 182 -11.79 38.28 16.84
C THR A 182 -10.67 37.26 16.93
N VAL A 183 -10.42 36.55 15.84
CA VAL A 183 -9.23 35.69 15.71
C VAL A 183 -7.99 36.58 15.72
N VAL A 184 -7.06 36.30 16.63
CA VAL A 184 -5.93 37.18 16.97
C VAL A 184 -4.86 37.25 15.87
N GLN A 185 -4.82 36.26 14.97
CA GLN A 185 -3.87 36.21 13.86
C GLN A 185 -4.59 36.08 12.51
N PRO A 186 -4.26 36.93 11.51
CA PRO A 186 -4.71 36.71 10.15
C PRO A 186 -4.13 35.38 9.65
N TYR A 187 -4.99 34.41 9.39
CA TYR A 187 -4.61 33.11 8.84
C TYR A 187 -4.37 33.25 7.34
N ASN A 188 -3.12 33.22 6.88
CA ASN A 188 -2.81 33.14 5.46
C ASN A 188 -2.89 31.68 4.99
N ALA A 189 -4.05 31.29 4.48
CA ALA A 189 -4.30 29.94 3.99
C ALA A 189 -3.41 29.56 2.80
N ALA A 190 -3.08 30.51 1.91
CA ALA A 190 -2.35 30.24 0.68
C ALA A 190 -0.89 29.86 0.94
N ASP A 191 -0.15 30.67 1.70
CA ASP A 191 1.25 30.37 2.08
C ASP A 191 1.33 29.07 2.88
N THR A 192 0.34 28.86 3.74
CA THR A 192 0.23 27.66 4.56
C THR A 192 0.03 26.41 3.70
N ILE A 193 -0.82 26.47 2.68
CA ILE A 193 -1.06 25.36 1.74
C ILE A 193 0.16 25.13 0.85
N ALA A 194 0.82 26.19 0.38
CA ALA A 194 2.05 26.07 -0.42
C ALA A 194 3.15 25.34 0.36
N ASN A 195 3.36 25.70 1.63
CA ASN A 195 4.31 25.02 2.50
C ASN A 195 3.94 23.54 2.73
N ILE A 196 2.65 23.22 2.91
CA ILE A 196 2.19 21.83 3.02
C ILE A 196 2.54 21.03 1.77
N PHE A 197 2.27 21.59 0.58
CA PHE A 197 2.58 20.90 -0.67
C PHE A 197 4.08 20.68 -0.82
N SER A 198 4.92 21.66 -0.48
CA SER A 198 6.38 21.49 -0.49
C SER A 198 6.84 20.43 0.50
N ASP A 199 6.34 20.43 1.74
CA ASP A 199 6.66 19.43 2.77
C ASP A 199 6.28 18.02 2.30
N ILE A 200 5.08 17.87 1.71
CA ILE A 200 4.62 16.60 1.15
C ILE A 200 5.51 16.18 -0.02
N GLN A 201 5.88 17.09 -0.92
CA GLN A 201 6.75 16.78 -2.06
C GLN A 201 8.13 16.29 -1.60
N TYR A 202 8.75 16.96 -0.63
CA TYR A 202 10.04 16.51 -0.07
C TYR A 202 9.91 15.15 0.62
N ALA A 203 8.88 14.97 1.45
CA ALA A 203 8.65 13.71 2.15
C ALA A 203 8.40 12.54 1.18
N VAL A 204 7.61 12.77 0.13
CA VAL A 204 7.37 11.77 -0.92
C VAL A 204 8.64 11.46 -1.68
N PHE A 205 9.44 12.48 -2.05
CA PHE A 205 10.72 12.28 -2.75
C PHE A 205 11.69 11.42 -1.95
N ASP A 206 11.87 11.72 -0.66
CA ASP A 206 12.76 10.97 0.22
C ASP A 206 12.26 9.53 0.44
N GLN A 207 10.96 9.36 0.72
CA GLN A 207 10.34 8.04 0.86
C GLN A 207 10.45 7.21 -0.42
N GLN A 208 10.23 7.83 -1.57
CA GLN A 208 10.36 7.18 -2.88
C GLN A 208 11.80 6.71 -3.09
N LYS A 209 12.79 7.56 -2.81
CA LYS A 209 14.21 7.20 -2.92
C LYS A 209 14.57 6.02 -2.01
N GLU A 210 14.14 6.06 -0.76
CA GLU A 210 14.37 4.96 0.18
C GLU A 210 13.68 3.65 -0.21
N LEU A 211 12.42 3.73 -0.65
CA LEU A 211 11.66 2.57 -1.12
C LEU A 211 12.25 2.00 -2.40
N GLN A 212 12.67 2.83 -3.34
CA GLN A 212 13.33 2.40 -4.56
C GLN A 212 14.64 1.66 -4.23
N ASN A 213 15.45 2.20 -3.31
CA ASN A 213 16.66 1.52 -2.84
C ASN A 213 16.35 0.16 -2.21
N ARG A 214 15.29 0.08 -1.39
CA ARG A 214 14.83 -1.19 -0.79
C ARG A 214 14.34 -2.19 -1.84
N VAL A 215 13.56 -1.73 -2.83
CA VAL A 215 13.08 -2.55 -3.95
C VAL A 215 14.25 -3.08 -4.77
N THR A 216 15.23 -2.24 -5.11
CA THR A 216 16.43 -2.64 -5.86
C THR A 216 17.23 -3.71 -5.09
N ARG A 217 17.59 -3.44 -3.82
CA ARG A 217 18.33 -4.40 -3.00
C ARG A 217 17.58 -5.73 -2.84
N ARG A 218 16.27 -5.67 -2.58
CA ARG A 218 15.45 -6.88 -2.44
C ARG A 218 15.28 -7.61 -3.77
N SER A 219 15.24 -6.89 -4.89
CA SER A 219 15.20 -7.48 -6.23
C SER A 219 16.49 -8.25 -6.54
N GLU A 220 17.65 -7.68 -6.20
CA GLU A 220 18.95 -8.34 -6.38
C GLU A 220 19.06 -9.58 -5.51
N ALA A 221 18.73 -9.45 -4.22
CA ALA A 221 18.73 -10.57 -3.28
C ALA A 221 17.74 -11.67 -3.71
N LEU A 222 16.53 -11.29 -4.14
CA LEU A 222 15.54 -12.25 -4.64
C LEU A 222 16.03 -12.95 -5.90
N ARG A 223 16.64 -12.22 -6.84
CA ARG A 223 17.19 -12.83 -8.07
C ARG A 223 18.27 -13.85 -7.73
N TYR A 224 19.22 -13.49 -6.87
CA TYR A 224 20.29 -14.39 -6.43
C TYR A 224 19.74 -15.62 -5.70
N ASN A 225 18.84 -15.40 -4.74
CA ASN A 225 18.21 -16.50 -3.98
C ASN A 225 17.38 -17.39 -4.91
N ASN A 226 16.64 -16.83 -5.86
CA ASN A 226 15.86 -17.60 -6.84
C ASN A 226 16.78 -18.42 -7.74
N GLN A 227 17.92 -17.89 -8.19
CA GLN A 227 18.89 -18.66 -8.97
C GLN A 227 19.41 -19.87 -8.18
N ILE A 228 19.78 -19.66 -6.91
CA ILE A 228 20.25 -20.75 -6.04
C ILE A 228 19.14 -21.78 -5.80
N LEU A 229 17.93 -21.32 -5.45
CA LEU A 229 16.79 -22.19 -5.20
C LEU A 229 16.44 -23.00 -6.45
N LEU A 230 16.45 -22.40 -7.63
CA LEU A 230 16.16 -23.08 -8.88
C LEU A 230 17.22 -24.13 -9.19
N VAL A 231 18.51 -23.85 -8.99
CA VAL A 231 19.59 -24.85 -9.13
C VAL A 231 19.40 -25.99 -8.12
N LYS A 232 19.07 -25.69 -6.87
CA LYS A 232 18.82 -26.70 -5.82
C LYS A 232 17.62 -27.59 -6.17
N ILE A 233 16.50 -26.98 -6.57
CA ILE A 233 15.29 -27.71 -6.99
C ILE A 233 15.62 -28.57 -8.21
N ASN A 234 16.29 -28.01 -9.22
CA ASN A 234 16.66 -28.75 -10.43
C ASN A 234 17.58 -29.94 -10.11
N ASN A 235 18.58 -29.76 -9.25
CA ASN A 235 19.47 -30.84 -8.82
C ASN A 235 18.71 -31.93 -8.04
N LEU A 236 17.77 -31.55 -7.17
CA LEU A 236 16.93 -32.51 -6.44
C LEU A 236 16.03 -33.29 -7.41
N VAL A 237 15.45 -32.62 -8.41
CA VAL A 237 14.62 -33.27 -9.43
C VAL A 237 15.43 -34.20 -10.32
N ARG A 238 16.61 -33.79 -10.78
CA ARG A 238 17.50 -34.65 -11.58
C ARG A 238 18.02 -35.85 -10.80
N ALA A 239 18.36 -35.66 -9.52
CA ALA A 239 18.76 -36.77 -8.66
C ALA A 239 17.63 -37.79 -8.50
N PHE A 240 16.39 -37.32 -8.36
CA PHE A 240 15.22 -38.18 -8.35
C PHE A 240 15.04 -38.93 -9.68
N GLU A 241 15.14 -38.22 -10.81
CA GLU A 241 15.01 -38.81 -12.16
C GLU A 241 16.07 -39.91 -12.40
N GLN A 242 17.33 -39.63 -12.09
CA GLN A 242 18.42 -40.59 -12.25
C GLN A 242 18.19 -41.84 -11.40
N GLU A 243 17.75 -41.68 -10.16
CA GLU A 243 17.48 -42.82 -9.27
C GLU A 243 16.32 -43.69 -9.76
N GLU A 244 15.26 -43.09 -10.32
CA GLU A 244 14.19 -43.85 -10.98
C GLU A 244 14.70 -44.57 -12.24
N LEU A 245 15.55 -43.94 -13.05
CA LEU A 245 16.15 -44.57 -14.23
C LEU A 245 17.03 -45.76 -13.84
N ASP A 246 17.93 -45.59 -12.88
CA ASP A 246 18.84 -46.65 -12.43
C ASP A 246 18.07 -47.85 -11.87
N ARG A 247 16.99 -47.62 -11.12
CA ARG A 247 16.10 -48.69 -10.65
C ARG A 247 15.37 -49.41 -11.79
N SER A 248 14.98 -48.68 -12.83
CA SER A 248 14.33 -49.28 -14.01
C SER A 248 15.27 -50.16 -14.84
N LEU A 249 16.57 -49.81 -14.87
CA LEU A 249 17.59 -50.56 -15.61
C LEU A 249 18.15 -51.76 -14.82
N ALA A 250 18.01 -51.76 -13.50
CA ALA A 250 18.44 -52.85 -12.62
C ALA A 250 17.40 -53.98 -12.47
N ARG A 251 16.21 -53.83 -13.08
CA ARG A 251 15.15 -54.85 -13.15
C ARG A 251 15.22 -55.58 -14.49
#